data_AF-A0A4U3MJ97-F1
#
_entry.id   AF-A0A4U3MJ97-F1
#
_cell.length_a   1.000
_cell.length_b   1.000
_cell.length_c   1.000
_cell.angle_alpha   90.00
_cell.angle_beta   90.00
_cell.angle_gamma   90.00
#
_symmetry.space_group_name_H-M   'P 1'
#
loop_
_entity.id
_entity.type
_entity.pdbx_description
1 polymer ?
#
loop_
_entity_poly.entity_id
_entity_poly.type
_entity_poly.pdbx_seq_one_letter_code
_entity_poly.pdbx_strand_id
1 'polypeptide(L)' 'PVGVGRKEELGEGLPIVPETSALTFDYLKKVWLDHEG' A
#
# COMPACT_ATOMS: atom_id res chain seq x y z
N PRO A 1 3.30 -5.24 4.04
CA PRO A 1 3.74 -5.04 2.63
C PRO A 1 2.67 -4.23 1.88
N VAL A 2 3.02 -3.49 0.82
CA VAL A 2 2.08 -2.70 0.01
C VAL A 2 2.03 -3.26 -1.41
N GLY A 3 0.83 -3.56 -1.90
CA GLY A 3 0.61 -4.00 -3.28
C GLY A 3 0.55 -2.84 -4.27
N VAL A 4 0.98 -3.06 -5.52
CA VAL A 4 0.85 -2.09 -6.61
C VAL A 4 0.10 -2.74 -7.77
N GLY A 5 -1.04 -2.17 -8.15
CA GLY A 5 -1.86 -2.68 -9.23
C GLY A 5 -3.35 -2.62 -8.90
N ARG A 6 -4.12 -3.49 -9.55
CA ARG A 6 -5.57 -3.55 -9.41
C ARG A 6 -5.96 -4.40 -8.20
N LYS A 7 -6.95 -3.93 -7.43
CA LYS A 7 -7.39 -4.63 -6.21
C LYS A 7 -7.92 -6.03 -6.52
N GLU A 8 -8.60 -6.18 -7.65
CA GLU A 8 -9.22 -7.43 -8.07
C GLU A 8 -8.19 -8.53 -8.37
N GLU A 9 -6.96 -8.14 -8.72
CA GLU A 9 -5.86 -9.05 -9.04
C GLU A 9 -4.99 -9.40 -7.81
N LEU A 10 -4.94 -8.49 -6.83
CA LEU A 10 -4.06 -8.58 -5.65
C LEU A 10 -4.76 -9.12 -4.40
N GLY A 11 -6.10 -9.18 -4.41
CA GLY A 11 -6.89 -9.65 -3.28
C GLY A 11 -7.07 -8.60 -2.17
N GLU A 12 -7.60 -9.04 -1.04
CA GLU A 12 -7.89 -8.17 0.11
C GLU A 12 -6.90 -8.39 1.26
N GLY A 13 -6.87 -7.45 2.22
CA GLY A 13 -6.09 -7.58 3.46
C GLY A 13 -4.72 -6.91 3.45
N LEU A 14 -4.35 -6.21 2.37
CA LEU A 14 -3.16 -5.39 2.29
C LEU A 14 -3.47 -4.02 1.66
N PRO A 15 -2.75 -2.95 2.04
CA PRO A 15 -2.83 -1.67 1.34
C PRO A 15 -2.39 -1.83 -0.12
N ILE A 16 -3.16 -1.28 -1.06
CA ILE A 16 -2.90 -1.36 -2.50
C ILE A 16 -2.94 0.05 -3.10
N VAL A 17 -1.96 0.35 -3.95
CA VAL A 17 -1.88 1.59 -4.73
C VAL A 17 -1.93 1.29 -6.24
N PRO A 18 -2.43 2.22 -7.08
CA PRO A 18 -2.61 1.95 -8.50
C PRO A 18 -1.30 1.92 -9.31
N GLU A 19 -0.27 2.65 -8.88
CA GLU A 19 1.00 2.78 -9.59
C GLU A 19 2.19 2.97 -8.64
N THR A 20 3.41 2.70 -9.12
CA THR A 20 4.64 2.71 -8.31
C THR A 20 5.06 4.11 -7.85
N SER A 21 4.64 5.16 -8.56
CA SER A 21 4.82 6.57 -8.15
C SER A 21 4.16 6.89 -6.81
N ALA A 22 3.10 6.15 -6.44
CA ALA A 22 2.40 6.31 -5.17
C ALA A 22 3.19 5.71 -3.98
N LEU A 23 4.24 4.92 -4.23
CA LEU A 23 5.13 4.38 -3.19
C LEU A 23 6.15 5.44 -2.72
N THR A 24 5.64 6.59 -2.29
CA THR A 24 6.46 7.64 -1.70
C THR A 24 6.90 7.24 -0.30
N PHE A 25 8.02 7.78 0.17
CA PHE A 25 8.50 7.52 1.52
C PHE A 25 7.50 7.93 2.59
N ASP A 26 6.80 9.05 2.39
CA ASP A 26 5.77 9.53 3.32
C ASP A 26 4.55 8.60 3.34
N TYR A 27 4.14 8.08 2.18
CA TYR A 27 3.07 7.09 2.11
C TYR A 27 3.45 5.80 2.85
N LEU A 28 4.67 5.29 2.63
CA LEU A 28 5.16 4.08 3.29
C LEU A 28 5.26 4.25 4.81
N LYS A 29 5.74 5.41 5.28
CA LYS A 29 5.75 5.76 6.71
C LYS A 29 4.35 5.74 7.31
N LYS A 30 3.37 6.34 6.62
CA LYS A 30 1.98 6.36 7.07
C LYS A 30 1.44 4.94 7.22
N VAL A 31 1.58 4.12 6.17
CA VAL A 31 1.13 2.73 6.19
C VAL A 31 1.78 1.92 7.32
N TRP A 32 3.07 2.17 7.59
CA TRP A 32 3.78 1.51 8.69
C TRP A 32 3.19 1.88 10.05
N LEU A 33 3.01 3.17 10.32
CA LEU A 33 2.44 3.64 11.59
C LEU A 33 1.01 3.14 11.80
N ASP A 34 0.20 3.10 10.73
CA ASP A 34 -1.16 2.57 10.77
C ASP A 34 -1.20 1.05 11.05
N HIS A 35 -0.10 0.32 10.79
CA HIS A 35 0.01 -1.12 11.06
C HIS A 35 0.47 -1.47 12.48
N GLU A 36 1.21 -0.57 13.13
CA GLU A 36 1.67 -0.75 14.52
C GLU A 36 0.61 -0.33 15.56
N GLY A 37 -0.50 0.26 15.11
CA GLY A 37 -1.61 0.73 15.95
C GLY A 37 -2.66 -0.33 16.32
#